data_AF-A0A6C2CAG0-F1
#
_entry.id   AF-A0A6C2CAG0-F1
#
_cell.length_a   1.000
_cell.length_b   1.000
_cell.length_c   1.000
_cell.angle_alpha   90.00
_cell.angle_beta   90.00
_cell.angle_gamma   90.00
#
_symmetry.space_group_name_H-M   'P 1'
#
loop_
_entity.id
_entity.type
_entity.pdbx_description
1 polymer ?
#
loop_
_entity_poly.entity_id
_entity_poly.type
_entity_poly.pdbx_seq_one_letter_code
_entity_poly.pdbx_strand_id
1 'polypeptide(L)' 'AQYDTSNLWLLTRSQHNHKTAVEKKLNDNQLKKVSKDWWIKVLKK' A
#
# COMPACT_ATOMS: atom_id res chain seq x y z
N ALA A 1 -18.25 14.10 2.02
CA ALA A 1 -16.80 13.90 2.12
C ALA A 1 -16.33 13.33 0.79
N GLN A 2 -15.44 14.03 0.08
CA GLN A 2 -14.88 13.53 -1.18
C GLN A 2 -13.76 12.56 -0.83
N TYR A 3 -13.94 11.27 -1.16
CA TYR A 3 -12.91 10.27 -0.94
C TYR A 3 -11.73 10.53 -1.88
N ASP A 4 -10.52 10.52 -1.31
CA ASP A 4 -9.30 10.74 -2.06
C ASP A 4 -8.99 9.54 -2.96
N THR A 5 -9.22 9.70 -4.26
CA THR A 5 -8.96 8.69 -5.27
C THR A 5 -7.47 8.51 -5.56
N SER A 6 -6.60 9.43 -5.12
CA SER A 6 -5.15 9.33 -5.31
C SER A 6 -4.53 8.13 -4.57
N ASN A 7 -5.23 7.65 -3.53
CA ASN A 7 -4.88 6.49 -2.72
C ASN A 7 -5.51 5.17 -3.21
N LEU A 8 -6.23 5.18 -4.34
CA LEU A 8 -6.72 3.95 -4.96
C LEU A 8 -5.59 3.22 -5.69
N TRP A 9 -5.57 1.90 -5.55
CA TRP A 9 -4.59 1.02 -6.18
C TRP A 9 -5.28 -0.03 -7.03
N LEU A 10 -4.88 -0.13 -8.30
CA LEU A 10 -5.20 -1.28 -9.15
C LEU A 10 -4.11 -2.34 -8.94
N LEU A 11 -4.43 -3.35 -8.14
CA LEU A 11 -3.50 -4.43 -7.80
C LEU A 11 -4.01 -5.77 -8.34
N THR A 12 -3.11 -6.58 -8.87
CA THR A 12 -3.38 -8.01 -9.07
C THR A 12 -3.55 -8.70 -7.71
N ARG A 13 -4.18 -9.89 -7.71
CA ARG A 13 -4.33 -10.70 -6.48
C ARG A 13 -3.00 -10.95 -5.76
N SER A 14 -1.92 -11.20 -6.52
CA SER A 14 -0.59 -11.41 -5.95
C SER A 14 -0.05 -10.16 -5.26
N GLN A 15 -0.23 -8.98 -5.86
CA GLN A 15 0.23 -7.71 -5.28
C GLN A 15 -0.59 -7.33 -4.05
N HIS A 16 -1.91 -7.56 -4.08
CA HIS A 16 -2.77 -7.35 -2.92
C HIS A 16 -2.32 -8.22 -1.73
N ASN A 17 -2.10 -9.52 -1.95
CA ASN A 17 -1.63 -10.41 -0.89
C ASN A 17 -0.26 -9.97 -0.33
N HIS A 18 0.64 -9.51 -1.18
CA HIS A 18 1.93 -8.99 -0.76
C HIS A 18 1.78 -7.70 0.08
N LYS A 19 0.92 -6.78 -0.37
CA LYS A 19 0.56 -5.55 0.36
C LYS A 19 0.06 -5.88 1.77
N THR A 20 -0.93 -6.76 1.89
CA THR A 20 -1.47 -7.18 3.19
C THR A 20 -0.40 -7.81 4.09
N ALA A 21 0.51 -8.62 3.54
CA ALA A 21 1.58 -9.22 4.31
C ALA A 21 2.60 -8.19 4.83
N VAL A 22 2.88 -7.14 4.05
CA VAL A 22 3.74 -6.02 4.47
C VAL A 22 3.03 -5.15 5.50
N GLU A 23 1.75 -4.85 5.30
CA GLU A 23 0.94 -4.08 6.24
C GLU A 23 0.89 -4.73 7.62
N LYS A 24 0.74 -6.06 7.69
CA LYS A 24 0.76 -6.81 8.96
C LYS A 24 2.09 -6.75 9.72
N LYS A 25 3.18 -6.40 9.04
CA LYS A 25 4.52 -6.28 9.65
C LYS A 25 4.83 -4.85 10.09
N LEU A 26 4.06 -3.87 9.63
CA LEU A 26 4.24 -2.47 9.95
C LEU A 26 3.20 -2.05 10.99
N ASN A 27 3.57 -1.10 11.85
CA ASN A 27 2.61 -0.46 12.74
C ASN A 27 1.88 0.71 12.04
N ASP A 28 0.73 1.11 12.56
CA ASP A 28 -0.10 2.17 11.97
C ASP A 28 0.64 3.51 11.79
N ASN A 29 1.55 3.83 12.72
CA ASN A 29 2.36 5.05 12.65
C ASN A 29 3.38 5.02 11.51
N GLN A 30 3.90 3.84 11.19
CA GLN A 30 4.75 3.63 10.02
C GLN A 30 3.91 3.73 8.75
N LEU A 31 2.78 3.02 8.68
CA LEU A 31 1.89 2.99 7.51
C LEU A 31 1.47 4.40 7.05
N LYS A 32 1.16 5.30 8.00
CA LYS A 32 0.80 6.70 7.72
C LYS A 32 1.91 7.54 7.10
N LYS A 33 3.18 7.14 7.30
CA LYS A 33 4.36 7.86 6.77
C LYS A 33 4.87 7.27 5.46
N VAL A 34 4.34 6.12 5.04
CA VAL A 34 4.76 5.46 3.80
C VAL A 34 4.18 6.22 2.61
N SER A 35 5.05 6.67 1.71
CA SER A 35 4.64 7.33 0.48
C SER A 35 4.15 6.34 -0.58
N LYS A 36 3.36 6.83 -1.54
CA LYS A 36 2.94 6.06 -2.72
C LYS A 36 4.14 5.48 -3.48
N ASP A 37 5.22 6.23 -3.64
CA ASP A 37 6.43 5.78 -4.34
C ASP A 37 7.11 4.60 -3.66
N TRP A 38 7.08 4.56 -2.33
CA TRP A 38 7.60 3.42 -1.58
C TRP A 38 6.76 2.17 -1.84
N TRP A 39 5.42 2.29 -1.82
CA TRP A 39 4.52 1.19 -2.15
C TRP A 39 4.70 0.72 -3.60
N ILE A 40 4.93 1.63 -4.54
CA ILE A 40 5.25 1.25 -5.92
C ILE A 40 6.51 0.37 -5.95
N LYS A 41 7.56 0.71 -5.20
CA LYS A 41 8.80 -0.10 -5.12
C LYS A 41 8.56 -1.46 -4.47
N VAL A 42 7.79 -1.51 -3.39
CA VAL A 42 7.50 -2.75 -2.65
C VAL A 42 6.56 -3.69 -3.41
N LEU A 43 5.60 -3.13 -4.15
CA LEU A 43 4.63 -3.89 -4.94
C LEU A 43 5.12 -4.18 -6.37
N LYS A 44 6.28 -3.62 -6.76
CA LYS A 44 7.00 -4.02 -7.98
C LYS A 44 7.60 -5.40 -7.73
N LYS A 45 7.09 -6.40 -8.44
CA LYS A 45 7.80 -7.67 -8.60
C LYS A 45 9.03 -7.46 -9.46
#